data_AF-A0A940C3P1-F1
#
_entry.id   AF-A0A940C3P1-F1
#
_cell.length_a   1.000
_cell.length_b   1.000
_cell.length_c   1.000
_cell.angle_alpha   90.00
_cell.angle_beta   90.00
_cell.angle_gamma   90.00
#
_symmetry.space_group_name_H-M   'P 1'
#
loop_
_entity.id
_entity.type
_entity.pdbx_description
1 polymer ?
#
loop_
_entity_poly.entity_id
_entity_poly.type
_entity_poly.pdbx_seq_one_letter_code
_entity_poly.pdbx_strand_id
1 'polypeptide(L)'
;MEIRRDIYLDKLISKKHNKLIKVITGIRRCGKSYLLFNLFKDHLESEGVSDDHIIEMAFDLYENIEYRNPKVFFPYVRERIKDKEMYYVLLDEVQLLEEFEAVLNSLSRMKNVDV
;
A
#
# COMPACT_ATOMS: atom_id res chain seq x y z
N MET A 1 1.16 1.46 -24.81
CA MET A 1 0.83 2.88 -24.68
C MET A 1 0.44 3.11 -23.24
N GLU A 2 1.34 3.69 -22.46
CA GLU A 2 1.12 3.98 -21.04
C GLU A 2 0.27 5.24 -20.93
N ILE A 3 -0.93 5.14 -20.36
CA ILE A 3 -1.78 6.30 -20.13
C ILE A 3 -1.31 6.95 -18.84
N ARG A 4 -0.55 8.02 -18.98
CA ARG A 4 -0.09 8.87 -17.88
C ARG A 4 -1.26 9.38 -17.03
N ARG A 5 -1.30 8.95 -15.76
CA ARG A 5 -2.28 9.40 -14.75
C ARG A 5 -1.69 10.47 -13.85
N ASP A 6 -0.97 11.40 -14.45
CA ASP A 6 -0.11 12.36 -13.75
C ASP A 6 -0.83 13.04 -12.57
N ILE A 7 -2.06 13.52 -12.76
CA ILE A 7 -2.84 14.19 -11.69
C ILE A 7 -3.07 13.29 -10.45
N TYR A 8 -3.39 12.01 -10.64
CA TYR A 8 -3.68 11.11 -9.51
C TYR A 8 -2.39 10.61 -8.85
N LEU A 9 -1.37 10.35 -9.67
CA LEU A 9 -0.05 9.96 -9.19
C LEU A 9 0.59 11.10 -8.40
N ASP A 10 0.62 12.32 -8.94
CA ASP A 10 1.15 13.52 -8.28
C ASP A 10 0.47 13.79 -6.94
N LYS A 11 -0.84 13.54 -6.84
CA LYS A 11 -1.56 13.61 -5.56
C LYS A 11 -1.02 12.61 -4.56
N LEU A 12 -0.77 11.36 -4.93
CA LEU A 12 -0.19 10.36 -4.02
C LEU A 12 1.23 10.77 -3.60
N ILE A 13 2.06 11.17 -4.57
CA ILE A 13 3.44 11.62 -4.35
C ILE A 13 3.48 12.78 -3.36
N SER A 14 2.63 13.79 -3.55
CA SER A 14 2.57 14.99 -2.69
C SER A 14 2.12 14.70 -1.25
N LYS A 15 1.59 13.49 -0.99
CA LYS A 15 1.06 13.07 0.31
C LYS A 15 1.93 12.03 1.01
N LYS A 16 3.08 11.64 0.44
CA LYS A 16 4.07 10.80 1.13
C LYS A 16 4.55 11.46 2.43
N HIS A 17 4.89 10.65 3.42
CA HIS A 17 5.56 11.00 4.68
C HIS A 17 4.80 11.96 5.61
N ASN A 18 3.50 12.17 5.39
CA ASN A 18 2.67 13.03 6.23
C ASN A 18 1.96 12.28 7.38
N LYS A 19 2.23 10.97 7.54
CA LYS A 19 1.65 10.07 8.56
C LYS A 19 0.14 9.83 8.46
N LEU A 20 -0.51 10.35 7.42
CA LEU A 20 -1.91 10.07 7.12
C LEU A 20 -1.99 8.85 6.19
N ILE A 21 -3.06 8.08 6.34
CA ILE A 21 -3.38 6.98 5.44
C ILE A 21 -3.89 7.56 4.12
N LYS A 22 -3.35 7.12 2.97
CA LYS A 22 -3.81 7.58 1.66
C LYS A 22 -4.88 6.63 1.15
N VAL A 23 -6.11 7.12 1.06
CA VAL A 23 -7.25 6.32 0.57
C VAL A 23 -7.55 6.69 -0.88
N ILE A 24 -7.45 5.71 -1.78
CA ILE A 24 -7.82 5.85 -3.19
C ILE A 24 -9.21 5.27 -3.39
N THR A 25 -10.18 6.12 -3.71
CA THR A 25 -11.56 5.69 -4.03
C THR A 25 -11.89 5.95 -5.48
N GLY A 26 -12.90 5.24 -6.00
CA GLY A 26 -13.35 5.39 -7.38
C GLY A 26 -14.16 4.20 -7.87
N ILE A 27 -14.86 4.38 -8.99
CA ILE A 27 -15.76 3.37 -9.58
C ILE A 27 -14.97 2.10 -9.97
N ARG A 28 -15.65 0.94 -9.98
CA ARG A 28 -15.07 -0.33 -10.43
C ARG A 28 -14.50 -0.20 -11.86
N ARG A 29 -13.37 -0.86 -12.13
CA ARG A 29 -12.65 -0.83 -13.42
C ARG A 29 -12.07 0.53 -13.82
N CYS A 30 -11.96 1.49 -12.90
CA CYS A 30 -11.25 2.74 -13.18
C CYS A 30 -9.72 2.66 -13.01
N GLY A 31 -9.12 1.47 -12.82
CA GLY A 31 -7.66 1.27 -12.79
C GLY A 31 -6.95 1.76 -11.52
N LYS A 32 -7.57 1.62 -10.33
CA LYS A 32 -6.94 1.98 -9.05
C LYS A 32 -5.75 1.07 -8.73
N SER A 33 -5.92 -0.24 -8.89
CA SER A 33 -4.86 -1.23 -8.67
C SER A 33 -3.65 -0.95 -9.56
N TYR A 34 -3.88 -0.58 -10.83
CA TYR A 34 -2.81 -0.17 -11.74
C TYR A 34 -2.12 1.13 -11.32
N LEU A 35 -2.88 2.11 -10.81
CA LEU A 35 -2.28 3.33 -10.25
C LEU A 35 -1.36 3.01 -9.06
N LEU A 36 -1.77 2.08 -8.19
CA LEU A 36 -1.06 1.74 -6.96
C LEU A 36 0.14 0.82 -7.20
N PHE A 37 -0.08 -0.35 -7.80
CA PHE A 37 0.92 -1.42 -7.95
C PHE A 37 1.82 -1.28 -9.19
N ASN A 38 1.50 -0.37 -10.11
CA ASN A 38 2.37 -0.06 -11.24
C ASN A 38 2.86 1.38 -11.12
N LEU A 39 2.02 2.37 -11.40
CA LEU A 39 2.50 3.75 -11.54
C LEU A 39 3.15 4.31 -10.27
N PHE A 40 2.55 4.07 -9.10
CA PHE A 40 3.12 4.53 -7.84
C PHE A 40 4.32 3.69 -7.41
N LYS A 41 4.26 2.36 -7.56
CA LYS A 41 5.41 1.46 -7.34
C LYS A 41 6.62 1.85 -8.20
N ASP A 42 6.45 1.97 -9.51
CA ASP A 42 7.49 2.36 -10.46
C ASP A 42 8.11 3.73 -10.08
N HIS A 43 7.28 4.67 -9.59
CA HIS A 43 7.77 5.93 -9.07
C HIS A 43 8.65 5.76 -7.83
N LEU A 44 8.23 4.95 -6.85
CA LEU A 44 9.02 4.67 -5.64
C LEU A 44 10.36 4.01 -6.00
N GLU A 45 10.35 3.02 -6.89
CA GLU A 45 11.57 2.38 -7.39
C GLU A 45 12.48 3.38 -8.10
N SER A 46 11.92 4.30 -8.90
CA SER A 46 12.69 5.35 -9.58
C SER A 46 13.35 6.36 -8.62
N GLU A 47 12.83 6.49 -7.40
CA GLU A 47 13.43 7.28 -6.32
C GLU A 47 14.47 6.50 -5.50
N GLY A 48 14.72 5.23 -5.84
CA GLY A 48 15.69 4.36 -5.17
C GLY A 48 15.13 3.61 -3.96
N VAL A 49 13.80 3.52 -3.82
CA VAL A 49 13.19 2.63 -2.83
C VAL A 49 13.42 1.19 -3.27
N SER A 50 14.00 0.38 -2.38
CA SER A 50 14.23 -1.04 -2.66
C SER A 50 12.93 -1.83 -2.66
N ASP A 51 12.81 -2.86 -3.52
CA ASP A 51 11.59 -3.66 -3.66
C ASP A 51 11.20 -4.37 -2.35
N ASP A 52 12.18 -4.75 -1.52
CA ASP A 52 11.92 -5.32 -0.18
C ASP A 52 11.35 -4.30 0.83
N HIS A 53 11.35 -3.01 0.48
CA HIS A 53 10.72 -1.94 1.25
C HIS A 53 9.32 -1.59 0.72
N ILE A 54 8.85 -2.26 -0.32
CA ILE A 54 7.51 -2.11 -0.88
C ILE A 54 6.72 -3.39 -0.57
N ILE A 55 5.69 -3.26 0.27
CA ILE A 55 4.86 -4.39 0.71
C ILE A 55 3.50 -4.26 0.06
N GLU A 56 3.18 -5.18 -0.85
CA GLU A 56 1.94 -5.17 -1.62
C GLU A 56 0.96 -6.25 -1.14
N MET A 57 -0.33 -5.91 -1.06
CA MET A 57 -1.37 -6.89 -0.74
C MET A 57 -2.69 -6.53 -1.44
N ALA A 58 -3.18 -7.43 -2.29
CA ALA A 58 -4.51 -7.38 -2.88
C ALA A 58 -5.38 -8.45 -2.21
N PHE A 59 -6.30 -8.05 -1.33
CA PHE A 59 -7.05 -8.97 -0.48
C PHE A 59 -8.14 -9.77 -1.24
N ASP A 60 -8.50 -9.38 -2.46
CA ASP A 60 -9.49 -10.06 -3.29
C ASP A 60 -8.93 -11.28 -4.03
N LEU A 61 -7.61 -11.38 -4.18
CA LEU A 61 -6.93 -12.54 -4.77
C LEU A 61 -7.14 -13.80 -3.93
N TYR A 62 -7.24 -14.95 -4.61
CA TYR A 62 -7.50 -16.23 -3.96
C TYR A 62 -6.30 -16.68 -3.12
N GLU A 63 -5.08 -16.48 -3.60
CA GLU A 63 -3.87 -16.78 -2.83
C GLU A 63 -3.77 -15.96 -1.52
N ASN A 64 -4.46 -14.83 -1.43
CA ASN A 64 -4.38 -13.92 -0.29
C ASN A 64 -5.53 -14.08 0.71
N ILE A 65 -6.40 -15.08 0.56
CA ILE A 65 -7.54 -15.30 1.45
C ILE A 65 -7.12 -15.40 2.92
N GLU A 66 -5.98 -16.04 3.21
CA GLU A 66 -5.48 -16.18 4.58
C GLU A 66 -5.11 -14.82 5.22
N TYR A 67 -4.65 -13.86 4.41
CA TYR A 67 -4.28 -12.53 4.86
C TYR A 67 -5.49 -11.63 5.16
N ARG A 68 -6.72 -12.05 4.83
CA ARG A 68 -7.93 -11.35 5.30
C ARG A 68 -8.09 -11.40 6.81
N ASN A 69 -7.39 -12.31 7.49
CA ASN A 69 -7.30 -12.33 8.93
C ASN A 69 -6.19 -11.39 9.42
N PRO A 70 -6.48 -10.38 10.26
CA PRO A 70 -5.49 -9.43 10.77
C PRO A 70 -4.39 -10.11 11.59
N LYS A 71 -4.68 -11.25 12.23
CA LYS A 71 -3.68 -12.04 12.98
C LYS A 71 -2.67 -12.74 12.08
N VAL A 72 -2.94 -12.82 10.78
CA VAL A 72 -2.01 -13.35 9.77
C VAL A 72 -1.33 -12.19 9.05
N PHE A 73 -2.10 -11.22 8.56
CA PHE A 73 -1.58 -10.10 7.79
C PHE A 73 -0.68 -9.15 8.57
N PHE A 74 -1.06 -8.78 9.80
CA PHE A 74 -0.24 -7.83 10.56
C PHE A 74 1.15 -8.39 10.89
N PRO A 75 1.30 -9.64 11.39
CA PRO A 75 2.61 -10.27 11.51
C PRO A 75 3.37 -10.36 10.18
N TYR A 76 2.70 -10.74 9.08
CA TYR A 76 3.30 -10.81 7.74
C TYR A 76 3.97 -9.50 7.31
N VAL A 77 3.32 -8.35 7.56
CA VAL A 77 3.89 -7.02 7.27
C VAL A 77 5.02 -6.71 8.23
N ARG A 78 4.82 -6.94 9.53
CA ARG A 78 5.81 -6.64 10.59
C ARG A 78 7.11 -7.41 10.40
N GLU A 79 7.04 -8.65 9.94
CA GLU A 79 8.20 -9.48 9.68
C GLU A 79 9.02 -9.01 8.47
N ARG A 80 8.43 -8.28 7.51
CA ARG A 80 9.15 -7.70 6.36
C ARG A 80 9.88 -6.41 6.69
N ILE A 81 9.43 -5.68 7.71
CA ILE A 81 10.09 -4.47 8.19
C ILE A 81 11.34 -4.88 8.98
N LYS A 82 12.51 -4.87 8.33
CA LYS A 82 13.78 -5.37 8.90
C LYS A 82 14.68 -4.27 9.47
N ASP A 83 14.51 -3.04 9.00
CA ASP A 83 15.35 -1.92 9.42
C ASP A 83 14.54 -0.65 9.74
N LYS A 84 15.21 0.51 9.74
CA LYS A 84 14.64 1.81 10.09
C LYS A 84 14.33 2.68 8.88
N GLU A 85 14.67 2.23 7.68
CA GLU A 85 14.38 2.95 6.45
C GLU A 85 12.87 2.92 6.16
N MET A 86 12.42 3.78 5.25
CA MET A 86 11.00 3.89 4.92
C MET A 86 10.48 2.68 4.17
N TYR A 87 9.36 2.12 4.64
CA TYR A 87 8.55 1.10 3.98
C TYR A 87 7.24 1.70 3.48
N TYR A 88 6.78 1.21 2.32
CA TYR A 88 5.51 1.59 1.71
C TYR A 88 4.60 0.36 1.68
N VAL A 89 3.42 0.48 2.30
CA VAL A 89 2.46 -0.63 2.42
C VAL A 89 1.28 -0.33 1.51
N LEU A 90 1.26 -0.98 0.35
CA LEU A 90 0.28 -0.76 -0.71
C LEU A 90 -0.82 -1.81 -0.62
N LEU A 91 -2.05 -1.38 -0.30
CA LEU A 91 -3.18 -2.27 -0.04
C LEU A 91 -4.32 -2.02 -1.01
N ASP A 92 -4.86 -3.09 -1.59
CA ASP A 92 -6.05 -3.04 -2.46
C ASP A 92 -7.17 -3.92 -1.90
N GLU A 93 -8.41 -3.50 -2.16
CA GLU A 93 -9.63 -4.13 -1.65
C GLU A 93 -9.60 -4.34 -0.12
N VAL A 94 -9.03 -3.37 0.61
CA VAL A 94 -8.76 -3.40 2.07
C VAL A 94 -9.99 -3.68 2.93
N GLN A 95 -11.19 -3.39 2.44
CA GLN A 95 -12.43 -3.72 3.14
C GLN A 95 -12.66 -5.24 3.30
N LEU A 96 -11.90 -6.08 2.61
CA LEU A 96 -11.90 -7.54 2.78
C LEU A 96 -11.02 -8.02 3.95
N LEU A 97 -10.14 -7.16 4.49
CA LEU A 97 -9.37 -7.42 5.70
C LEU A 97 -10.28 -7.19 6.92
N GLU A 98 -10.40 -8.21 7.77
CA GLU A 98 -11.11 -8.08 9.04
C GLU A 98 -10.39 -7.07 9.94
N GLU A 99 -11.17 -6.25 10.67
CA GLU A 99 -10.64 -5.20 11.56
C GLU A 99 -9.65 -4.24 10.87
N PHE A 100 -9.81 -3.99 9.56
CA PHE A 100 -8.84 -3.21 8.78
C PHE A 100 -8.53 -1.85 9.39
N GLU A 101 -9.50 -1.15 9.99
CA GLU A 101 -9.29 0.14 10.64
C GLU A 101 -8.23 0.05 11.76
N ALA A 102 -8.26 -1.00 12.57
CA ALA A 102 -7.30 -1.20 13.66
C ALA A 102 -5.90 -1.52 13.11
N VAL A 103 -5.83 -2.31 12.04
CA VAL A 103 -4.59 -2.63 11.33
C VAL A 103 -3.97 -1.38 10.72
N LEU A 104 -4.72 -0.62 9.92
CA LEU A 104 -4.24 0.61 9.28
C LEU A 104 -3.78 1.65 10.30
N ASN A 105 -4.52 1.81 11.41
CA ASN A 105 -4.13 2.69 12.51
C ASN A 105 -2.85 2.23 13.22
N SER A 106 -2.62 0.92 13.31
CA SER A 106 -1.40 0.38 13.89
C SER A 106 -0.21 0.61 12.97
N LEU A 107 -0.38 0.38 11.66
CA LEU A 107 0.65 0.64 10.64
C LEU A 107 1.01 2.12 10.56
N SER A 108 0.04 3.04 10.54
CA SER A 108 0.29 4.48 10.40
C SER A 108 1.03 5.11 11.59
N ARG A 109 1.01 4.45 12.77
CA ARG A 109 1.78 4.86 13.96
C ARG A 109 3.25 4.48 13.90
N MET A 110 3.63 3.57 13.00
CA MET A 110 5.01 3.13 12.85
C MET A 110 5.82 4.25 12.17
N LYS A 111 7.00 4.56 12.71
CA LYS A 111 7.78 5.74 12.30
C LYS A 111 8.26 5.68 10.86
N ASN A 112 8.49 4.46 10.36
CA ASN A 112 9.10 4.19 9.07
C ASN A 112 8.14 3.44 8.12
N VAL A 113 6.84 3.67 8.26
CA VAL A 113 5.81 3.06 7.41
C VAL A 113 4.92 4.16 6.83
N ASP A 114 4.67 4.07 5.54
CA ASP A 114 3.75 4.91 4.79
C ASP A 114 2.66 4.01 4.15
N VAL A 115 1.39 4.29 4.45
CA VAL A 115 0.22 3.49 4.01
C VAL A 115 -0.69 4.29 3.08
#